data_AF-A0A916EEE0-F1
#
_entry.id   AF-A0A916EEE0-F1
#
_cell.length_a   1.000
_cell.length_b   1.000
_cell.length_c   1.000
_cell.angle_alpha   90.00
_cell.angle_beta   90.00
_cell.angle_gamma   90.00
#
_symmetry.space_group_name_H-M   'P 1'
#
loop_
_entity.id
_entity.type
_entity.pdbx_description
1 polymer ?
#
loop_
_entity_poly.entity_id
_entity_poly.type
_entity_poly.pdbx_seq_one_letter_code
_entity_poly.pdbx_strand_id
1 'polypeptide(L)'
;MALQDIRILVALDFGTTYSGFAYVHKENPDNIETNHTWPGREGVFKTPTALLYNETYTQVKSWGDLALEEEPEYMVDDSEERSRPIELFKLHISDLKDNQKPWLPSQLNYKKAIEDYLTQMQILIKSTLERRWPAIRFPQQVGFVLTIPAEWPNNTTGIMRECAYKAGLLSTLNSAHLEFTTEPEAAALYCLNVVKEHNLHPGDSFLVADCGGGTVDITSRKLLHDNKLSEITERIGDLCGSTFVDKEFLQFLGRKVGFQALETLKRLPALPIAAVVRGAVAYGLNVEIVQERVLKWTYGIEVCRSWVSGKDKKNRRTHDGLIFYFYKLAQRRTKK
;
A
#
# COMPACT_ATOMS: atom_id res chain seq x y z
N MET A 1 -39.02 10.71 -0.47
CA MET A 1 -39.43 9.29 -0.42
C MET A 1 -38.27 8.31 -0.67
N ALA A 2 -37.24 8.61 -1.48
CA ALA A 2 -36.12 7.67 -1.73
C ALA A 2 -35.11 7.48 -0.57
N LEU A 3 -34.93 8.48 0.32
CA LEU A 3 -34.05 8.40 1.50
C LEU A 3 -34.59 7.51 2.64
N GLN A 4 -35.89 7.16 2.59
CA GLN A 4 -36.56 6.39 3.66
C GLN A 4 -36.27 4.88 3.63
N ASP A 5 -35.74 4.31 2.52
CA ASP A 5 -35.40 2.87 2.44
C ASP A 5 -33.91 2.58 2.63
N ILE A 6 -33.05 3.60 2.75
CA ILE A 6 -31.64 3.39 3.06
C ILE A 6 -31.52 2.96 4.52
N ARG A 7 -31.04 1.73 4.75
CA ARG A 7 -30.76 1.16 6.08
C ARG A 7 -29.29 1.20 6.44
N ILE A 8 -28.41 1.08 5.44
CA ILE A 8 -26.96 1.08 5.62
C ILE A 8 -26.38 2.28 4.88
N LEU A 9 -25.43 2.97 5.52
CA LEU A 9 -24.56 3.93 4.85
C LEU A 9 -23.18 3.32 4.69
N VAL A 10 -22.58 3.49 3.52
CA VAL A 10 -21.20 3.10 3.20
C VAL A 10 -20.47 4.34 2.70
N ALA A 11 -19.39 4.72 3.38
CA ALA A 11 -18.48 5.74 2.91
C ALA A 11 -17.31 5.08 2.19
N LEU A 12 -17.02 5.51 0.96
CA LEU A 12 -15.89 5.04 0.17
C LEU A 12 -14.88 6.17 0.02
N ASP A 13 -13.66 5.89 0.45
CA ASP A 13 -12.49 6.65 0.05
C ASP A 13 -11.83 5.94 -1.11
N PHE A 14 -12.13 6.39 -2.33
CA PHE A 14 -11.46 5.94 -3.54
C PHE A 14 -10.22 6.81 -3.76
N GLY A 15 -9.13 6.53 -3.05
CA GLY A 15 -7.91 7.34 -3.08
C GLY A 15 -7.01 7.04 -4.30
N THR A 16 -6.05 7.93 -4.55
CA THR A 16 -5.11 7.80 -5.69
C THR A 16 -4.22 6.56 -5.58
N THR A 17 -3.69 6.32 -4.39
CA THR A 17 -2.74 5.23 -4.11
C THR A 17 -3.38 4.11 -3.31
N TYR A 18 -4.28 4.44 -2.40
CA TYR A 18 -4.97 3.50 -1.52
C TYR A 18 -6.43 3.85 -1.40
N SER A 19 -7.29 2.84 -1.33
CA SER A 19 -8.73 2.99 -1.11
C SER A 19 -9.18 2.26 0.15
N GLY A 20 -10.30 2.72 0.71
CA GLY A 20 -10.90 2.16 1.91
C GLY A 20 -12.41 2.36 1.92
N PHE A 21 -13.11 1.64 2.80
CA PHE A 21 -14.51 1.91 3.07
C PHE A 21 -14.86 1.68 4.53
N ALA A 22 -15.85 2.44 4.99
CA ALA A 22 -16.48 2.27 6.29
C ALA A 22 -17.99 2.18 6.11
N TYR A 23 -18.68 1.53 7.05
CA TYR A 23 -20.12 1.32 6.95
C TYR A 23 -20.80 1.35 8.31
N VAL A 24 -22.09 1.68 8.32
CA VAL A 24 -22.90 1.77 9.53
C VAL A 24 -24.36 1.44 9.23
N HIS A 25 -25.02 0.77 10.17
CA HIS A 25 -26.47 0.62 10.13
C HIS A 25 -27.12 1.85 10.76
N LYS A 26 -28.10 2.47 10.09
CA LYS A 26 -28.71 3.71 10.57
C LYS A 26 -29.41 3.60 11.93
N GLU A 27 -29.83 2.41 12.31
CA GLU A 27 -30.40 2.16 13.65
C GLU A 27 -29.34 2.19 14.77
N ASN A 28 -28.06 2.06 14.42
CA ASN A 28 -26.93 2.08 15.36
C ASN A 28 -25.84 3.06 14.86
N PRO A 29 -26.14 4.36 14.77
CA PRO A 29 -25.27 5.35 14.11
C PRO A 29 -23.91 5.55 14.80
N ASP A 30 -23.79 5.20 16.08
CA ASP A 30 -22.55 5.33 16.85
C ASP A 30 -21.54 4.21 16.57
N ASN A 31 -21.95 3.13 15.89
CA ASN A 31 -21.10 1.97 15.61
C ASN A 31 -20.65 1.92 14.15
N ILE A 32 -19.83 2.90 13.76
CA ILE A 32 -19.20 2.95 12.44
C ILE A 32 -18.08 1.91 12.39
N GLU A 33 -18.17 0.97 11.46
CA GLU A 33 -17.15 -0.06 11.25
C GLU A 33 -16.31 0.28 10.01
N THR A 34 -14.99 0.34 10.17
CA THR A 34 -14.04 0.46 9.06
C THR A 34 -13.63 -0.94 8.60
N ASN A 35 -13.72 -1.21 7.30
CA ASN A 35 -13.29 -2.49 6.76
C ASN A 35 -11.79 -2.68 6.98
N HIS A 36 -11.41 -3.87 7.43
CA HIS A 36 -10.01 -4.25 7.65
C HIS A 36 -9.64 -5.62 7.06
N THR A 37 -10.55 -6.22 6.30
CA THR A 37 -10.36 -7.51 5.63
C THR A 37 -10.36 -7.28 4.12
N TRP A 38 -9.23 -7.52 3.48
CA TRP A 38 -9.03 -7.33 2.05
C TRP A 38 -8.48 -8.62 1.42
N PRO A 39 -8.75 -8.88 0.13
CA PRO A 39 -8.08 -9.97 -0.58
C PRO A 39 -6.55 -9.83 -0.48
N GLY A 40 -5.88 -10.89 -0.02
CA GLY A 40 -4.43 -10.93 0.16
C GLY A 40 -3.90 -10.30 1.46
N ARG A 41 -4.69 -9.50 2.19
CA ARG A 41 -4.23 -8.83 3.41
C ARG A 41 -5.33 -8.57 4.44
N GLU A 42 -5.13 -9.05 5.66
CA GLU A 42 -6.00 -8.79 6.80
C GLU A 42 -5.38 -7.79 7.79
N GLY A 43 -6.23 -7.09 8.55
CA GLY A 43 -5.82 -6.17 9.61
C GLY A 43 -5.40 -4.78 9.14
N VAL A 44 -5.62 -4.43 7.88
CA VAL A 44 -5.28 -3.11 7.32
C VAL A 44 -6.54 -2.37 6.87
N PHE A 45 -6.63 -1.06 7.14
CA PHE A 45 -7.84 -0.28 6.85
C PHE A 45 -7.99 0.16 5.39
N LYS A 46 -6.93 0.01 4.59
CA LYS A 46 -6.92 0.36 3.17
C LYS A 46 -6.15 -0.68 2.37
N THR A 47 -6.50 -0.81 1.10
CA THR A 47 -5.79 -1.61 0.09
C THR A 47 -5.32 -0.72 -1.06
N PRO A 48 -4.26 -1.06 -1.79
CA PRO A 48 -3.82 -0.30 -2.95
C PRO A 48 -4.92 -0.05 -3.99
N THR A 49 -4.91 1.12 -4.62
CA THR A 49 -5.75 1.43 -5.78
C THR A 49 -5.08 0.90 -7.05
N ALA A 50 -5.01 -0.42 -7.16
CA ALA A 50 -4.30 -1.14 -8.20
C ALA A 50 -5.15 -2.26 -8.82
N LEU A 51 -4.95 -2.49 -10.12
CA LEU A 51 -5.58 -3.57 -10.88
C LEU A 51 -4.55 -4.33 -11.70
N LEU A 52 -4.63 -5.65 -11.72
CA LEU A 52 -3.90 -6.49 -12.65
C LEU A 52 -4.89 -7.10 -13.63
N TYR A 53 -4.63 -6.94 -14.92
CA TYR A 53 -5.48 -7.47 -15.99
C TYR A 53 -4.86 -8.69 -16.67
N ASN A 54 -5.69 -9.42 -17.41
CA ASN A 54 -5.19 -10.28 -18.49
C ASN A 54 -4.46 -9.46 -19.58
N GLU A 55 -3.72 -10.12 -20.47
CA GLU A 55 -2.92 -9.45 -21.52
C GLU A 55 -3.73 -8.55 -22.44
N THR A 56 -5.02 -8.84 -22.61
CA THR A 56 -5.92 -8.05 -23.47
C THR A 56 -6.59 -6.88 -22.75
N TYR A 57 -6.34 -6.68 -21.45
CA TYR A 57 -6.96 -5.64 -20.63
C TYR A 57 -8.50 -5.67 -20.61
N THR A 58 -9.07 -6.87 -20.78
CA THR A 58 -10.53 -7.09 -20.85
C THR A 58 -11.10 -7.63 -19.54
N GLN A 59 -10.27 -8.27 -18.72
CA GLN A 59 -10.68 -8.86 -17.44
C GLN A 59 -9.65 -8.59 -16.35
N VAL A 60 -10.15 -8.16 -15.18
CA VAL A 60 -9.35 -8.04 -13.96
C VAL A 60 -9.02 -9.45 -13.43
N LYS A 61 -7.73 -9.76 -13.32
CA LYS A 61 -7.20 -10.98 -12.68
C LYS A 61 -7.12 -10.83 -11.16
N SER A 62 -6.59 -9.71 -10.70
CA SER A 62 -6.50 -9.37 -9.27
C SER A 62 -6.54 -7.85 -9.06
N TRP A 63 -6.76 -7.43 -7.81
CA TRP A 63 -6.87 -6.03 -7.42
C TRP A 63 -6.29 -5.83 -6.01
N GLY A 64 -6.02 -4.58 -5.63
CA GLY A 64 -5.48 -4.28 -4.30
C GLY A 64 -4.07 -4.82 -4.12
N ASP A 65 -3.77 -5.36 -2.94
CA ASP A 65 -2.46 -5.95 -2.65
C ASP A 65 -2.13 -7.11 -3.60
N LEU A 66 -3.12 -7.95 -3.94
CA LEU A 66 -2.96 -9.06 -4.89
C LEU A 66 -2.63 -8.62 -6.33
N ALA A 67 -2.92 -7.37 -6.71
CA ALA A 67 -2.49 -6.84 -8.01
C ALA A 67 -1.02 -6.44 -8.01
N LEU A 68 -0.44 -6.17 -6.85
CA LEU A 68 0.96 -5.79 -6.68
C LEU A 68 1.85 -6.96 -6.27
N GLU A 69 1.26 -8.11 -5.93
CA GLU A 69 2.00 -9.35 -5.68
C GLU A 69 2.60 -9.86 -6.99
N GLU A 70 3.93 -9.98 -7.03
CA GLU A 70 4.61 -10.63 -8.15
C GLU A 70 4.47 -12.15 -8.03
N GLU A 71 4.08 -12.82 -9.12
CA GLU A 71 4.07 -14.28 -9.15
C GLU A 71 5.49 -14.84 -8.93
N PRO A 72 5.63 -15.93 -8.16
CA PRO A 72 6.93 -16.55 -7.90
C PRO A 72 7.61 -17.02 -9.19
N GLU A 73 8.87 -16.63 -9.31
CA GLU A 73 9.80 -16.81 -10.44
C GLU A 73 9.97 -18.24 -10.99
N TYR A 74 9.44 -19.26 -10.31
CA TYR A 74 9.66 -20.67 -10.66
C TYR A 74 8.76 -21.19 -11.80
N MET A 75 7.92 -20.34 -12.40
CA MET A 75 6.92 -20.73 -13.40
C MET A 75 7.02 -19.97 -14.74
N VAL A 76 8.17 -19.36 -15.06
CA VAL A 76 8.26 -18.52 -16.28
C VAL A 76 9.29 -19.10 -17.26
N ASP A 77 8.75 -19.75 -18.29
CA ASP A 77 9.37 -19.88 -19.61
C ASP A 77 9.71 -18.47 -20.13
N ASP A 78 10.81 -18.31 -20.86
CA ASP A 78 11.45 -17.04 -21.25
C ASP A 78 10.61 -16.21 -22.25
N SER A 79 9.33 -16.56 -22.42
CA SER A 79 8.35 -15.90 -23.26
C SER A 79 7.12 -15.52 -22.46
N GLU A 80 6.99 -14.24 -22.10
CA GLU A 80 5.78 -13.41 -22.26
C GLU A 80 5.86 -12.14 -21.40
N GLU A 81 5.43 -11.02 -21.99
CA GLU A 81 5.34 -9.71 -21.34
C GLU A 81 4.47 -9.82 -20.08
N ARG A 82 5.09 -9.80 -18.89
CA ARG A 82 4.36 -9.72 -17.62
C ARG A 82 3.38 -8.55 -17.70
N SER A 83 2.08 -8.86 -17.56
CA SER A 83 1.04 -7.84 -17.42
C SER A 83 1.41 -6.94 -16.24
N ARG A 84 1.59 -5.64 -16.51
CA ARG A 84 2.00 -4.66 -15.50
C ARG A 84 0.77 -4.22 -14.71
N PRO A 85 0.84 -4.10 -13.37
CA PRO A 85 -0.24 -3.52 -12.59
C PRO A 85 -0.59 -2.11 -13.08
N ILE A 86 -1.88 -1.84 -13.19
CA ILE A 86 -2.46 -0.54 -13.52
C ILE A 86 -2.74 0.20 -12.22
N GLU A 87 -1.96 1.25 -11.98
CA GLU A 87 -1.98 2.05 -10.76
C GLU A 87 -2.21 3.53 -11.10
N LEU A 88 -2.56 4.34 -10.09
CA LEU A 88 -2.67 5.80 -10.20
C LEU A 88 -3.68 6.29 -11.26
N PHE A 89 -4.52 5.41 -11.81
CA PHE A 89 -5.47 5.72 -12.87
C PHE A 89 -6.50 6.80 -12.46
N LYS A 90 -6.73 6.99 -11.15
CA LYS A 90 -7.50 8.12 -10.59
C LYS A 90 -6.95 9.48 -11.05
N LEU A 91 -5.63 9.63 -11.22
CA LEU A 91 -4.99 10.89 -11.64
C LEU A 91 -5.36 11.31 -13.07
N HIS A 92 -5.88 10.41 -13.91
CA HIS A 92 -6.36 10.80 -15.25
C HIS A 92 -7.59 11.71 -15.22
N ILE A 93 -8.27 11.79 -14.07
CA ILE A 93 -9.40 12.71 -13.85
C ILE A 93 -8.91 14.14 -13.55
N SER A 94 -7.71 14.30 -13.01
CA SER A 94 -7.15 15.61 -12.64
C SER A 94 -6.73 16.44 -13.85
N ASP A 95 -6.43 17.72 -13.60
CA ASP A 95 -5.94 18.69 -14.60
C ASP A 95 -4.44 18.54 -14.94
N LEU A 96 -3.82 17.40 -14.61
CA LEU A 96 -2.47 17.09 -15.05
C LEU A 96 -2.35 17.16 -16.58
N LYS A 97 -1.23 17.70 -17.06
CA LYS A 97 -0.89 17.64 -18.48
C LYS A 97 -0.76 16.18 -18.92
N ASP A 98 -1.06 15.89 -20.18
CA ASP A 98 -1.05 14.49 -20.67
C ASP A 98 0.31 13.80 -20.52
N ASN A 99 1.42 14.55 -20.59
CA ASN A 99 2.77 14.03 -20.36
C ASN A 99 3.12 13.81 -18.86
N GLN A 100 2.27 14.27 -17.94
CA GLN A 100 2.40 14.06 -16.49
C GLN A 100 1.46 12.96 -15.99
N LYS A 101 0.45 12.56 -16.78
CA LYS A 101 -0.47 11.49 -16.40
C LYS A 101 0.28 10.15 -16.30
N PRO A 102 -0.13 9.27 -15.36
CA PRO A 102 0.41 7.93 -15.27
C PRO A 102 0.29 7.17 -16.58
N TRP A 103 1.16 6.18 -16.77
CA TRP A 103 1.09 5.30 -17.93
C TRP A 103 -0.18 4.45 -17.87
N LEU A 104 -0.85 4.33 -19.02
CA LEU A 104 -1.99 3.46 -19.23
C LEU A 104 -1.88 2.80 -20.61
N PRO A 105 -2.19 1.49 -20.75
CA PRO A 105 -2.22 0.82 -22.06
C PRO A 105 -3.17 1.54 -23.01
N SER A 106 -2.81 1.61 -24.30
CA SER A 106 -3.62 2.32 -25.30
C SER A 106 -5.01 1.72 -25.49
N GLN A 107 -5.19 0.43 -25.18
CA GLN A 107 -6.48 -0.25 -25.26
C GLN A 107 -7.35 -0.02 -24.02
N LEU A 108 -6.78 0.46 -22.90
CA LEU A 108 -7.47 0.62 -21.63
C LEU A 108 -7.82 2.09 -21.39
N ASN A 109 -9.11 2.38 -21.19
CA ASN A 109 -9.58 3.70 -20.80
C ASN A 109 -9.54 3.85 -19.26
N TYR A 110 -9.08 5.00 -18.75
CA TYR A 110 -9.01 5.23 -17.30
C TYR A 110 -10.38 5.11 -16.62
N LYS A 111 -11.49 5.49 -17.28
CA LYS A 111 -12.85 5.32 -16.76
C LYS A 111 -13.21 3.85 -16.60
N LYS A 112 -12.70 2.98 -17.48
CA LYS A 112 -12.88 1.54 -17.38
C LYS A 112 -12.08 0.98 -16.20
N ALA A 113 -10.85 1.43 -16.00
CA ALA A 113 -10.08 1.06 -14.81
C ALA A 113 -10.78 1.49 -13.50
N ILE A 114 -11.35 2.69 -13.45
CA ILE A 114 -12.15 3.15 -12.29
C ILE A 114 -13.39 2.26 -12.10
N GLU A 115 -14.16 2.02 -13.15
CA GLU A 115 -15.34 1.15 -13.13
C GLU A 115 -14.98 -0.26 -12.62
N ASP A 116 -13.91 -0.84 -13.13
CA ASP A 116 -13.44 -2.18 -12.75
C ASP A 116 -13.00 -2.23 -11.28
N TYR A 117 -12.26 -1.22 -10.82
CA TYR A 117 -11.87 -1.13 -9.41
C TYR A 117 -13.08 -0.98 -8.49
N LEU A 118 -14.02 -0.10 -8.85
CA LEU A 118 -15.27 0.07 -8.10
C LEU A 118 -16.15 -1.18 -8.15
N THR A 119 -16.07 -1.98 -9.21
CA THR A 119 -16.77 -3.28 -9.30
C THR A 119 -16.18 -4.26 -8.29
N GLN A 120 -14.85 -4.33 -8.16
CA GLN A 120 -14.22 -5.18 -7.14
C GLN A 120 -14.57 -4.72 -5.72
N MET A 121 -14.56 -3.39 -5.48
CA MET A 121 -15.04 -2.80 -4.23
C MET A 121 -16.50 -3.15 -3.96
N GLN A 122 -17.38 -3.06 -4.96
CA GLN A 122 -18.80 -3.39 -4.85
C GLN A 122 -19.00 -4.84 -4.44
N ILE A 123 -18.27 -5.78 -5.03
CA ILE A 123 -18.32 -7.21 -4.68
C ILE A 123 -17.92 -7.40 -3.20
N LEU A 124 -16.81 -6.77 -2.77
CA LEU A 124 -16.33 -6.87 -1.40
C LEU A 124 -17.32 -6.26 -0.40
N ILE A 125 -17.78 -5.03 -0.66
CA ILE A 125 -18.77 -4.34 0.17
C ILE A 125 -20.03 -5.20 0.29
N LYS A 126 -20.59 -5.65 -0.84
CA LYS A 126 -21.79 -6.48 -0.85
C LYS A 126 -21.61 -7.72 0.03
N SER A 127 -20.54 -8.49 -0.17
CA SER A 127 -20.28 -9.69 0.63
C SER A 127 -20.09 -9.40 2.12
N THR A 128 -19.50 -8.25 2.46
CA THR A 128 -19.27 -7.80 3.84
C THR A 128 -20.60 -7.45 4.51
N LEU A 129 -21.44 -6.68 3.82
CA LEU A 129 -22.76 -6.29 4.31
C LEU A 129 -23.71 -7.48 4.42
N GLU A 130 -23.72 -8.40 3.45
CA GLU A 130 -24.59 -9.60 3.49
C GLU A 130 -24.18 -10.57 4.61
N ARG A 131 -22.88 -10.67 4.94
CA ARG A 131 -22.41 -11.46 6.08
C ARG A 131 -22.84 -10.85 7.42
N ARG A 132 -22.83 -9.52 7.51
CA ARG A 132 -23.19 -8.76 8.73
C ARG A 132 -24.71 -8.65 8.93
N TRP A 133 -25.44 -8.43 7.84
CA TRP A 133 -26.88 -8.19 7.78
C TRP A 133 -27.53 -8.96 6.61
N PRO A 134 -27.80 -10.26 6.76
CA PRO A 134 -28.26 -11.13 5.66
C PRO A 134 -29.58 -10.72 4.99
N ALA A 135 -30.40 -9.90 5.65
CA ALA A 135 -31.69 -9.44 5.12
C ALA A 135 -31.58 -8.15 4.28
N ILE A 136 -30.39 -7.53 4.17
CA ILE A 136 -30.24 -6.28 3.42
C ILE A 136 -30.36 -6.52 1.90
N ARG A 137 -31.11 -5.66 1.21
CA ARG A 137 -31.18 -5.68 -0.26
C ARG A 137 -30.15 -4.72 -0.86
N PHE A 138 -29.08 -5.27 -1.43
CA PHE A 138 -28.04 -4.50 -2.12
C PHE A 138 -28.37 -4.35 -3.63
N PRO A 139 -28.23 -3.14 -4.23
CA PRO A 139 -27.85 -1.86 -3.61
C PRO A 139 -29.06 -1.05 -3.07
N GLN A 140 -30.30 -1.53 -3.18
CA GLN A 140 -31.51 -0.72 -2.98
C GLN A 140 -31.68 -0.13 -1.57
N GLN A 141 -31.06 -0.73 -0.55
CA GLN A 141 -31.14 -0.26 0.84
C GLN A 141 -29.81 0.29 1.36
N VAL A 142 -28.85 0.53 0.46
CA VAL A 142 -27.51 1.01 0.78
C VAL A 142 -27.30 2.39 0.18
N GLY A 143 -26.96 3.35 1.01
CA GLY A 143 -26.54 4.69 0.61
C GLY A 143 -25.03 4.79 0.59
N PHE A 144 -24.49 5.42 -0.44
CA PHE A 144 -23.06 5.61 -0.65
C PHE A 144 -22.69 7.08 -0.47
N VAL A 145 -21.57 7.31 0.20
CA VAL A 145 -20.91 8.61 0.28
C VAL A 145 -19.50 8.43 -0.30
N LEU A 146 -19.21 9.06 -1.42
CA LEU A 146 -17.89 9.00 -2.05
C LEU A 146 -17.10 10.26 -1.69
N THR A 147 -15.88 10.10 -1.18
CA THR A 147 -14.96 11.22 -1.02
C THR A 147 -14.28 11.55 -2.34
N ILE A 148 -14.10 12.84 -2.59
CA ILE A 148 -13.34 13.36 -3.74
C ILE A 148 -12.35 14.43 -3.28
N PRO A 149 -11.21 14.60 -3.97
CA PRO A 149 -10.31 15.72 -3.73
C PRO A 149 -11.03 17.05 -3.92
N ALA A 150 -10.60 18.07 -3.19
CA ALA A 150 -11.18 19.41 -3.27
C ALA A 150 -10.94 20.10 -4.62
N GLU A 151 -9.71 19.91 -5.12
CA GLU A 151 -9.17 20.57 -6.30
C GLU A 151 -9.70 19.99 -7.61
N TRP A 152 -10.57 18.99 -7.55
CA TRP A 152 -11.10 18.34 -8.75
C TRP A 152 -12.12 19.23 -9.48
N PRO A 153 -12.07 19.28 -10.83
CA PRO A 153 -13.01 20.07 -11.61
C PRO A 153 -14.49 19.72 -11.35
N ASN A 154 -15.39 20.69 -11.47
CA ASN A 154 -16.82 20.54 -11.16
C ASN A 154 -17.53 19.39 -11.91
N ASN A 155 -17.05 18.99 -13.09
CA ASN A 155 -17.62 17.91 -13.90
C ASN A 155 -17.17 16.50 -13.44
N THR A 156 -16.25 16.42 -12.48
CA THR A 156 -15.64 15.15 -12.04
C THR A 156 -16.64 14.22 -11.34
N THR A 157 -17.56 14.78 -10.56
CA THR A 157 -18.61 14.02 -9.88
C THR A 157 -19.49 13.24 -10.87
N GLY A 158 -19.69 13.78 -12.08
CA GLY A 158 -20.41 13.09 -13.16
C GLY A 158 -19.68 11.82 -13.62
N ILE A 159 -18.36 11.89 -13.80
CA ILE A 159 -17.53 10.72 -14.17
C ILE A 159 -17.61 9.66 -13.08
N MET A 160 -17.39 10.05 -11.82
CA MET A 160 -17.41 9.11 -10.69
C MET A 160 -18.79 8.48 -10.49
N ARG A 161 -19.86 9.27 -10.65
CA ARG A 161 -21.24 8.77 -10.60
C ARG A 161 -21.52 7.75 -11.71
N GLU A 162 -21.05 8.01 -12.93
CA GLU A 162 -21.18 7.07 -14.04
C GLU A 162 -20.43 5.76 -13.76
N CYS A 163 -19.17 5.83 -13.29
CA CYS A 163 -18.39 4.65 -12.93
C CYS A 163 -19.03 3.88 -11.76
N ALA A 164 -19.52 4.56 -10.72
CA ALA A 164 -20.20 3.91 -9.59
C ALA A 164 -21.50 3.20 -10.01
N TYR A 165 -22.28 3.82 -10.91
CA TYR A 165 -23.46 3.19 -11.49
C TYR A 165 -23.11 1.93 -12.29
N LYS A 166 -22.13 2.02 -13.20
CA LYS A 166 -21.68 0.87 -14.01
C LYS A 166 -21.09 -0.26 -13.17
N ALA A 167 -20.43 0.07 -12.07
CA ALA A 167 -19.92 -0.87 -11.08
C ALA A 167 -21.02 -1.57 -10.24
N GLY A 168 -22.29 -1.19 -10.41
CA GLY A 168 -23.42 -1.79 -9.68
C GLY A 168 -23.59 -1.27 -8.25
N LEU A 169 -22.93 -0.18 -7.87
CA LEU A 169 -23.17 0.49 -6.58
C LEU A 169 -24.53 1.19 -6.55
N LEU A 170 -25.09 1.57 -7.71
CA LEU A 170 -26.35 2.30 -7.80
C LEU A 170 -27.37 1.56 -8.68
N SER A 171 -28.65 1.65 -8.31
CA SER A 171 -29.76 1.10 -9.10
C SER A 171 -30.03 1.89 -10.39
N THR A 172 -29.79 3.20 -10.36
CA THR A 172 -29.92 4.10 -11.52
C THR A 172 -28.79 5.14 -11.49
N LEU A 173 -28.41 5.67 -12.64
CA LEU A 173 -27.33 6.67 -12.77
C LEU A 173 -27.55 7.89 -11.85
N ASN A 174 -28.79 8.36 -11.75
CA ASN A 174 -29.19 9.51 -10.94
C ASN A 174 -29.79 9.11 -9.59
N SER A 175 -29.44 7.93 -9.06
CA SER A 175 -29.93 7.51 -7.75
C SER A 175 -29.53 8.52 -6.66
N ALA A 176 -30.52 8.87 -5.83
CA ALA A 176 -30.33 9.68 -4.62
C ALA A 176 -29.63 8.89 -3.49
N HIS A 177 -29.22 7.64 -3.76
CA HIS A 177 -28.43 6.82 -2.83
C HIS A 177 -26.92 7.05 -3.00
N LEU A 178 -26.50 8.06 -3.77
CA LEU A 178 -25.10 8.50 -3.85
C LEU A 178 -24.99 9.99 -3.56
N GLU A 179 -24.23 10.31 -2.52
CA GLU A 179 -23.76 11.65 -2.20
C GLU A 179 -22.23 11.73 -2.34
N PHE A 180 -21.73 12.95 -2.55
CA PHE A 180 -20.31 13.23 -2.54
C PHE A 180 -19.97 14.17 -1.39
N THR A 181 -18.79 13.99 -0.82
CA THR A 181 -18.17 14.95 0.10
C THR A 181 -16.71 15.12 -0.28
N THR A 182 -16.06 16.18 0.19
CA THR A 182 -14.62 16.34 -0.07
C THR A 182 -13.80 15.58 0.97
N GLU A 183 -12.66 15.00 0.55
CA GLU A 183 -11.70 14.31 1.42
C GLU A 183 -11.36 15.12 2.69
N PRO A 184 -10.96 16.41 2.61
CA PRO A 184 -10.66 17.20 3.82
C PRO A 184 -11.90 17.59 4.64
N GLU A 185 -13.11 17.60 4.07
CA GLU A 185 -14.35 17.80 4.84
C GLU A 185 -14.68 16.55 5.66
N ALA A 186 -14.57 15.36 5.05
CA ALA A 186 -14.73 14.09 5.76
C ALA A 186 -13.70 13.95 6.89
N ALA A 187 -12.44 14.33 6.63
CA ALA A 187 -11.39 14.34 7.65
C ALA A 187 -11.72 15.31 8.80
N ALA A 188 -12.19 16.53 8.50
CA ALA A 188 -12.57 17.50 9.53
C ALA A 188 -13.74 17.01 10.40
N LEU A 189 -14.74 16.36 9.80
CA LEU A 189 -15.86 15.76 10.54
C LEU A 189 -15.40 14.62 11.45
N TYR A 190 -14.47 13.79 11.00
CA TYR A 190 -13.88 12.76 11.87
C TYR A 190 -13.10 13.38 13.03
N CYS A 191 -12.29 14.42 12.75
CA CYS A 191 -11.57 15.15 13.78
C CYS A 191 -12.51 15.71 14.85
N LEU A 192 -13.73 16.18 14.53
CA LEU A 192 -14.67 16.63 15.57
C LEU A 192 -14.96 15.57 16.64
N ASN A 193 -15.08 14.30 16.25
CA ASN A 193 -15.36 13.22 17.19
C ASN A 193 -14.16 12.91 18.07
N VAL A 194 -12.95 12.93 17.50
CA VAL A 194 -11.69 12.73 18.24
C VAL A 194 -11.38 13.92 19.14
N VAL A 195 -11.66 15.13 18.67
CA VAL A 195 -11.24 16.38 19.31
C VAL A 195 -12.19 16.80 20.45
N LYS A 196 -13.35 16.14 20.61
CA LYS A 196 -14.08 16.16 21.88
C LYS A 196 -13.21 15.72 23.06
N GLU A 197 -12.23 14.84 22.83
CA GLU A 197 -11.24 14.42 23.84
C GLU A 197 -10.19 15.50 24.13
N HIS A 198 -10.07 16.51 23.27
CA HIS A 198 -9.08 17.58 23.33
C HIS A 198 -9.65 18.96 23.70
N ASN A 199 -10.89 19.01 24.24
CA ASN A 199 -11.54 20.24 24.76
C ASN A 199 -11.65 21.40 23.75
N LEU A 200 -11.92 21.15 22.46
CA LEU A 200 -12.33 22.24 21.56
C LEU A 200 -13.71 22.78 21.95
N HIS A 201 -13.83 24.11 21.99
CA HIS A 201 -15.07 24.83 22.25
C HIS A 201 -15.58 25.53 21.00
N PRO A 202 -16.91 25.79 20.90
CA PRO A 202 -17.44 26.67 19.87
C PRO A 202 -16.70 28.01 19.85
N GLY A 203 -16.15 28.38 18.69
CA GLY A 203 -15.27 29.53 18.53
C GLY A 203 -13.82 29.17 18.20
N ASP A 204 -13.37 27.98 18.61
CA ASP A 204 -12.01 27.54 18.37
C ASP A 204 -11.78 27.16 16.91
N SER A 205 -10.52 27.25 16.50
CA SER A 205 -10.08 26.99 15.14
C SER A 205 -9.05 25.87 15.11
N PHE A 206 -9.12 25.04 14.08
CA PHE A 206 -8.17 23.95 13.86
C PHE A 206 -7.84 23.82 12.38
N LEU A 207 -6.68 23.22 12.11
CA LEU A 207 -6.19 22.96 10.77
C LEU A 207 -6.30 21.47 10.47
N VAL A 208 -6.78 21.13 9.29
CA VAL A 208 -6.67 19.78 8.73
C VAL A 208 -5.70 19.85 7.56
N ALA A 209 -4.64 19.05 7.62
CA ALA A 209 -3.68 18.86 6.55
C ALA A 209 -3.78 17.41 6.08
N ASP A 210 -4.45 17.20 4.95
CA ASP A 210 -4.59 15.90 4.30
C ASP A 210 -3.47 15.73 3.27
N CYS A 211 -2.42 15.02 3.67
CA CYS A 211 -1.25 14.77 2.83
C CYS A 211 -1.37 13.40 2.14
N GLY A 212 -2.25 13.31 1.15
CA GLY A 212 -2.55 12.10 0.41
C GLY A 212 -1.49 11.67 -0.61
N GLY A 213 -1.83 10.62 -1.37
CA GLY A 213 -0.94 10.11 -2.42
C GLY A 213 -0.88 11.01 -3.66
N GLY A 214 -2.02 11.57 -4.07
CA GLY A 214 -2.13 12.42 -5.25
C GLY A 214 -2.14 13.92 -4.94
N THR A 215 -2.80 14.32 -3.85
CA THR A 215 -2.96 15.73 -3.48
C THR A 215 -2.49 15.95 -2.05
N VAL A 216 -2.13 17.20 -1.76
CA VAL A 216 -2.07 17.70 -0.40
C VAL A 216 -3.13 18.79 -0.29
N ASP A 217 -4.06 18.66 0.65
CA ASP A 217 -5.16 19.58 0.87
C ASP A 217 -5.10 20.13 2.32
N ILE A 218 -5.11 21.45 2.46
CA ILE A 218 -5.06 22.14 3.75
C ILE A 218 -6.31 23.01 3.92
N THR A 219 -7.04 22.79 5.01
CA THR A 219 -8.24 23.57 5.36
C THR A 219 -8.20 24.05 6.80
N SER A 220 -8.51 25.34 6.99
CA SER A 220 -8.70 25.95 8.31
C SER A 220 -10.18 25.96 8.66
N ARG A 221 -10.54 25.30 9.75
CA ARG A 221 -11.93 25.12 10.20
C ARG A 221 -12.15 25.83 11.53
N LYS A 222 -13.34 26.39 11.69
CA LYS A 222 -13.82 26.90 12.98
C LYS A 222 -14.96 26.03 13.46
N LEU A 223 -14.89 25.59 14.72
CA LEU A 223 -15.97 24.88 15.39
C LEU A 223 -17.07 25.90 15.74
N LEU A 224 -18.28 25.63 15.27
CA LEU A 224 -19.47 26.39 15.61
C LEU A 224 -20.30 25.61 16.65
N HIS A 225 -21.38 26.25 17.12
CA HIS A 225 -22.38 25.57 17.94
C HIS A 225 -22.97 24.37 17.19
N ASP A 226 -23.49 23.39 17.95
CA ASP A 226 -24.09 22.15 17.43
C ASP A 226 -23.15 21.26 16.58
N ASN A 227 -21.84 21.27 16.87
CA ASN A 227 -20.82 20.52 16.12
C ASN A 227 -20.79 20.84 14.61
N LYS A 228 -21.19 22.06 14.24
CA LYS A 228 -21.10 22.54 12.86
C LYS A 228 -19.71 23.10 12.58
N LEU A 229 -19.29 23.03 11.33
CA LEU A 229 -18.01 23.57 10.87
C LEU A 229 -18.22 24.72 9.90
N SER A 230 -17.41 25.76 10.01
CA SER A 230 -17.21 26.76 8.95
C SER A 230 -15.76 26.76 8.47
N GLU A 231 -15.55 27.09 7.21
CA GLU A 231 -14.21 27.38 6.69
C GLU A 231 -13.81 28.81 7.06
N ILE A 232 -12.57 29.00 7.52
CA ILE A 232 -12.02 30.30 7.92
C ILE A 232 -11.40 31.02 6.72
N THR A 233 -10.73 30.25 5.87
CA THR A 233 -10.04 30.73 4.67
C THR A 233 -10.44 29.84 3.50
N GLU A 234 -10.18 30.33 2.29
CA GLU A 234 -10.15 29.45 1.13
C GLU A 234 -9.20 28.27 1.37
N ARG A 235 -9.58 27.11 0.88
CA ARG A 235 -8.78 25.89 0.94
C ARG A 235 -7.55 26.06 0.05
N ILE A 236 -6.45 25.44 0.45
CA ILE A 236 -5.22 25.39 -0.35
C ILE A 236 -4.96 23.93 -0.65
N GLY A 237 -4.91 23.56 -1.92
CA GLY A 237 -4.53 22.22 -2.36
C GLY A 237 -3.66 22.24 -3.61
N ASP A 238 -2.86 21.20 -3.80
CA ASP A 238 -2.08 21.00 -5.03
C ASP A 238 -1.82 19.50 -5.29
N LEU A 239 -1.47 19.17 -6.54
CA LEU A 239 -1.07 17.85 -7.01
C LEU A 239 0.38 17.55 -6.61
N CYS A 240 0.63 17.53 -5.30
CA CYS A 240 1.95 17.37 -4.70
C CYS A 240 2.02 16.27 -3.63
N GLY A 241 1.10 15.30 -3.70
CA GLY A 241 1.07 14.15 -2.81
C GLY A 241 2.29 13.22 -2.90
N SER A 242 2.33 12.18 -2.07
CA SER A 242 3.50 11.31 -1.93
C SER A 242 3.99 10.65 -3.23
N THR A 243 3.08 10.39 -4.19
CA THR A 243 3.45 9.85 -5.51
C THR A 243 4.43 10.74 -6.27
N PHE A 244 4.34 12.06 -6.10
CA PHE A 244 5.27 13.01 -6.72
C PHE A 244 6.63 13.01 -6.01
N VAL A 245 6.64 12.80 -4.69
CA VAL A 245 7.87 12.61 -3.91
C VAL A 245 8.59 11.34 -4.34
N ASP A 246 7.87 10.22 -4.49
CA ASP A 246 8.42 8.95 -4.96
C ASP A 246 9.04 9.08 -6.35
N LYS A 247 8.35 9.79 -7.26
CA LYS A 247 8.84 10.08 -8.61
C LYS A 247 10.17 10.85 -8.57
N GLU A 248 10.26 11.92 -7.78
CA GLU A 248 11.49 12.71 -7.68
C GLU A 248 12.61 11.94 -6.98
N PHE A 249 12.28 11.10 -6.01
CA PHE A 249 13.26 10.22 -5.37
C PHE A 249 13.84 9.20 -6.36
N LEU A 250 13.00 8.56 -7.19
CA LEU A 250 13.46 7.66 -8.24
C LEU A 250 14.33 8.37 -9.28
N GLN A 251 13.98 9.60 -9.67
CA GLN A 251 14.85 10.40 -10.54
C GLN A 251 16.19 10.72 -9.89
N PHE A 252 16.19 11.10 -8.61
CA PHE A 252 17.41 11.35 -7.84
C PHE A 252 18.31 10.11 -7.80
N LEU A 253 17.74 8.94 -7.47
CA LEU A 253 18.46 7.67 -7.48
C LEU A 253 19.01 7.36 -8.88
N GLY A 254 18.20 7.51 -9.93
CA GLY A 254 18.63 7.30 -11.31
C GLY A 254 19.82 8.17 -11.70
N ARG A 255 19.88 9.43 -11.23
CA ARG A 255 21.04 10.31 -11.42
C ARG A 255 22.29 9.87 -10.64
N LYS A 256 22.14 9.14 -9.53
CA LYS A 256 23.25 8.68 -8.67
C LYS A 256 23.81 7.33 -9.09
N VAL A 257 22.95 6.36 -9.40
CA VAL A 257 23.34 4.97 -9.70
C VAL A 257 23.26 4.62 -11.19
N GLY A 258 22.69 5.50 -12.02
CA GLY A 258 22.40 5.26 -13.43
C GLY A 258 21.00 4.68 -13.63
N PHE A 259 20.25 5.22 -14.60
CA PHE A 259 18.87 4.79 -14.87
C PHE A 259 18.77 3.31 -15.28
N GLN A 260 19.77 2.78 -15.98
CA GLN A 260 19.79 1.36 -16.35
C GLN A 260 19.87 0.45 -15.11
N ALA A 261 20.71 0.80 -14.13
CA ALA A 261 20.83 0.05 -12.88
C ALA A 261 19.55 0.15 -12.03
N LEU A 262 18.89 1.32 -12.03
CA LEU A 262 17.61 1.51 -11.37
C LEU A 262 16.51 0.64 -12.00
N GLU A 263 16.47 0.57 -13.34
CA GLU A 263 15.52 -0.30 -14.04
C GLU A 263 15.78 -1.79 -13.79
N THR A 264 17.05 -2.21 -13.64
CA THR A 264 17.36 -3.57 -13.19
C THR A 264 16.86 -3.81 -11.77
N LEU A 265 17.02 -2.84 -10.86
CA LEU A 265 16.57 -2.98 -9.47
C LEU A 265 15.04 -3.09 -9.36
N LYS A 266 14.30 -2.36 -10.18
CA LYS A 266 12.83 -2.48 -10.28
C LYS A 266 12.36 -3.86 -10.78
N ARG A 267 13.25 -4.66 -11.38
CA ARG A 267 12.95 -6.01 -11.88
C ARG A 267 13.36 -7.12 -10.90
N LEU A 268 14.02 -6.80 -9.78
CA LEU A 268 14.42 -7.79 -8.77
C LEU A 268 13.22 -8.19 -7.90
N PRO A 269 13.13 -9.47 -7.46
CA PRO A 269 11.89 -10.04 -6.94
C PRO A 269 11.36 -9.39 -5.65
N ALA A 270 10.02 -9.40 -5.55
CA ALA A 270 9.15 -8.71 -4.58
C ALA A 270 9.44 -8.86 -3.07
N LEU A 271 10.22 -9.84 -2.62
CA LEU A 271 10.43 -10.09 -1.18
C LEU A 271 11.92 -10.24 -0.82
N PRO A 272 12.74 -9.16 -0.90
CA PRO A 272 14.14 -9.20 -0.45
C PRO A 272 14.25 -9.68 1.00
N ILE A 273 13.25 -9.38 1.83
CA ILE A 273 13.20 -9.79 3.23
C ILE A 273 13.10 -11.32 3.39
N ALA A 274 12.46 -12.01 2.44
CA ALA A 274 12.35 -13.47 2.47
C ALA A 274 13.60 -14.16 1.90
N ALA A 275 14.49 -13.45 1.21
CA ALA A 275 15.66 -14.04 0.55
C ALA A 275 16.55 -14.82 1.53
N VAL A 276 16.74 -14.30 2.75
CA VAL A 276 17.55 -14.96 3.78
C VAL A 276 16.93 -16.30 4.19
N VAL A 277 15.64 -16.33 4.51
CA VAL A 277 14.96 -17.55 4.96
C VAL A 277 14.78 -18.56 3.83
N ARG A 278 14.51 -18.11 2.60
CA ARG A 278 14.46 -18.98 1.41
C ARG A 278 15.83 -19.57 1.10
N GLY A 279 16.89 -18.76 1.16
CA GLY A 279 18.27 -19.21 1.01
C GLY A 279 18.68 -20.21 2.09
N ALA A 280 18.22 -20.03 3.33
CA ALA A 280 18.44 -20.99 4.41
C ALA A 280 17.76 -22.34 4.16
N VAL A 281 16.53 -22.35 3.64
CA VAL A 281 15.84 -23.59 3.22
C VAL A 281 16.60 -24.27 2.07
N ALA A 282 16.99 -23.52 1.03
CA ALA A 282 17.77 -24.05 -0.09
C ALA A 282 19.10 -24.67 0.37
N TYR A 283 19.81 -24.01 1.29
CA TYR A 283 21.00 -24.56 1.93
C TYR A 283 20.69 -25.83 2.74
N GLY A 284 19.58 -25.88 3.48
CA GLY A 284 19.17 -27.08 4.21
C GLY A 284 18.87 -28.27 3.31
N LEU A 285 18.27 -28.03 2.13
CA LEU A 285 17.97 -29.07 1.13
C LEU A 285 19.24 -29.63 0.47
N ASN A 286 20.27 -28.81 0.30
CA ASN A 286 21.58 -29.24 -0.18
C ASN A 286 22.68 -28.51 0.59
N VAL A 287 23.12 -29.10 1.69
CA VAL A 287 24.15 -28.50 2.56
C VAL A 287 25.52 -28.40 1.88
N GLU A 288 25.73 -29.15 0.79
CA GLU A 288 26.96 -29.12 -0.03
C GLU A 288 26.93 -28.02 -1.10
N ILE A 289 25.81 -27.30 -1.27
CA ILE A 289 25.68 -26.22 -2.26
C ILE A 289 26.70 -25.09 -2.04
N VAL A 290 27.10 -24.88 -0.78
CA VAL A 290 28.18 -23.96 -0.43
C VAL A 290 29.48 -24.74 -0.30
N GLN A 291 30.23 -24.83 -1.39
CA GLN A 291 31.48 -25.59 -1.46
C GLN A 291 32.62 -24.96 -0.64
N GLU A 292 32.70 -23.63 -0.61
CA GLU A 292 33.77 -22.91 0.09
C GLU A 292 33.23 -21.77 0.95
N ARG A 293 33.86 -21.57 2.10
CA ARG A 293 33.59 -20.43 3.00
C ARG A 293 34.87 -19.66 3.27
N VAL A 294 34.81 -18.33 3.16
CA VAL A 294 35.92 -17.45 3.56
C VAL A 294 35.75 -17.08 5.02
N LEU A 295 36.66 -17.58 5.86
CA LEU A 295 36.63 -17.31 7.30
C LEU A 295 37.25 -15.94 7.61
N LYS A 296 36.58 -15.14 8.45
CA LYS A 296 37.10 -13.84 8.92
C LYS A 296 38.36 -13.98 9.78
N TRP A 297 38.49 -15.10 10.49
CA TRP A 297 39.61 -15.41 11.38
C TRP A 297 40.04 -16.87 11.19
N THR A 298 41.25 -17.20 11.64
CA THR A 298 41.67 -18.58 11.83
C THR A 298 41.12 -19.03 13.19
N TYR A 299 40.33 -20.10 13.19
CA TYR A 299 39.73 -20.67 14.39
C TYR A 299 40.51 -21.92 14.81
N GLY A 300 40.58 -22.13 16.12
CA GLY A 300 41.40 -23.17 16.71
C GLY A 300 41.22 -23.20 18.22
N ILE A 301 41.82 -24.21 18.83
CA ILE A 301 41.83 -24.39 20.27
C ILE A 301 43.25 -24.25 20.78
N GLU A 302 43.41 -23.64 21.94
CA GLU A 302 44.67 -23.72 22.65
C GLU A 302 44.80 -25.12 23.24
N VAL A 303 45.92 -25.76 22.96
CA VAL A 303 46.22 -27.10 23.43
C VAL A 303 47.57 -27.11 24.12
N CYS A 304 47.65 -27.91 25.18
CA CYS A 304 48.85 -28.09 25.97
C CYS A 304 49.43 -29.47 25.70
N ARG A 305 50.74 -29.54 25.43
CA ARG A 305 51.46 -30.81 25.30
C ARG A 305 52.88 -30.68 25.85
N SER A 306 53.53 -31.83 26.07
CA SER A 306 54.94 -31.85 26.42
C SER A 306 55.79 -31.16 25.35
N TRP A 307 56.73 -30.34 25.80
CA TRP A 307 57.69 -29.66 24.94
C TRP A 307 58.66 -30.66 24.32
N VAL A 308 58.91 -30.55 23.00
CA VAL A 308 59.79 -31.47 22.26
C VAL A 308 61.03 -30.74 21.75
N SER A 309 62.20 -31.20 22.17
CA SER A 309 63.50 -30.65 21.75
C SER A 309 63.70 -30.75 20.24
N GLY A 310 64.26 -29.70 19.63
CA GLY A 310 64.50 -29.62 18.18
C GLY A 310 63.27 -29.25 17.32
N LYS A 311 62.04 -29.45 17.83
CA LYS A 311 60.80 -29.08 17.15
C LYS A 311 60.20 -27.78 17.69
N ASP A 312 60.24 -27.58 18.99
CA ASP A 312 59.58 -26.46 19.67
C ASP A 312 60.58 -25.38 20.11
N LYS A 313 60.21 -24.10 19.95
CA LYS A 313 61.06 -22.98 20.36
C LYS A 313 61.25 -23.00 21.87
N LYS A 314 62.50 -22.95 22.34
CA LYS A 314 62.87 -23.06 23.76
C LYS A 314 62.21 -22.00 24.64
N ASN A 315 61.99 -20.79 24.11
CA ASN A 315 61.33 -19.68 24.82
C ASN A 315 59.82 -19.86 25.02
N ARG A 316 59.20 -20.91 24.45
CA ARG A 316 57.78 -21.23 24.63
C ARG A 316 57.54 -22.37 25.62
N ARG A 317 58.61 -22.91 26.23
CA ARG A 317 58.53 -23.97 27.22
C ARG A 317 58.12 -23.39 28.57
N THR A 318 57.07 -23.92 29.18
CA THR A 318 56.63 -23.57 30.52
C THR A 318 57.52 -24.25 31.58
N HIS A 319 57.42 -23.80 32.83
CA HIS A 319 58.27 -24.28 33.94
C HIS A 319 58.09 -25.77 34.23
N ASP A 320 56.89 -26.31 33.98
CA ASP A 320 56.51 -27.73 34.09
C ASP A 320 56.87 -28.56 32.85
N GLY A 321 57.54 -27.97 31.86
CA GLY A 321 58.01 -28.67 30.67
C GLY A 321 56.96 -28.86 29.56
N LEU A 322 55.85 -28.14 29.64
CA LEU A 322 54.82 -28.12 28.60
C LEU A 322 55.02 -26.97 27.60
N ILE A 323 54.17 -26.95 26.58
CA ILE A 323 54.03 -25.85 25.63
C ILE A 323 52.56 -25.69 25.24
N PHE A 324 52.06 -24.47 25.33
CA PHE A 324 50.76 -24.09 24.78
C PHE A 324 50.91 -23.70 23.31
N TYR A 325 50.09 -24.26 22.45
CA TYR A 325 50.02 -23.87 21.05
C TYR A 325 48.58 -23.83 20.54
N PHE A 326 48.36 -22.95 19.57
CA PHE A 326 47.07 -22.82 18.91
C PHE A 326 46.93 -23.90 17.83
N TYR A 327 46.15 -24.93 18.11
CA TYR A 327 45.79 -25.95 17.13
C TYR A 327 44.67 -25.44 16.24
N LYS A 328 44.99 -25.22 14.96
CA LYS A 328 44.07 -24.67 13.98
C LYS A 328 43.04 -25.73 13.57
N LEU A 329 41.77 -25.44 13.81
CA LEU A 329 40.64 -26.25 13.36
C LEU A 329 40.18 -25.81 11.98
N ALA A 330 40.21 -24.50 11.71
CA ALA A 330 39.85 -23.93 10.43
C ALA A 330 40.69 -22.68 10.16
N GLN A 331 41.17 -22.50 8.94
CA GLN A 331 42.11 -21.42 8.61
C GLN A 331 41.48 -20.38 7.68
N ARG A 332 41.66 -19.09 8.01
CA ARG A 332 41.35 -18.00 7.09
C ARG A 332 42.20 -18.15 5.83
N ARG A 333 41.55 -18.27 4.67
CA ARG A 333 42.21 -18.08 3.37
C ARG A 333 42.29 -16.57 3.11
N THR A 334 43.50 -16.02 3.09
CA THR A 334 43.79 -14.77 2.38
C THR A 334 43.85 -15.11 0.90
N LYS A 335 43.04 -14.45 0.05
CA LYS A 335 43.23 -14.53 -1.41
C LYS A 335 44.70 -14.24 -1.71
N LYS A 336 45.36 -15.13 -2.47
CA LYS A 336 46.69 -14.87 -3.03
C LYS A 336 46.61 -13.75 -4.04
#